data_AF-A0A7V8AL18-F1
#
_entry.id   AF-A0A7V8AL18-F1
#
_cell.length_a   1.000
_cell.length_b   1.000
_cell.length_c   1.000
_cell.angle_alpha   90.00
_cell.angle_beta   90.00
_cell.angle_gamma   90.00
#
_symmetry.space_group_name_H-M   'P 1'
#
loop_
_entity.id
_entity.type
_entity.pdbx_description
1 polymer ?
#
loop_
_entity_poly.entity_id
_entity_poly.type
_entity_poly.pdbx_seq_one_letter_code
_entity_poly.pdbx_strand_id
1 'polypeptide(L)'
;MSPVSEHQARENSERDRHGKTGISDHHVYNLRVVRALLFAATEPLTEEALRVRLSGNVDVAALLAKLQHYYADSGVNLVQVEGRWQLRTTLDLAETLHVEAVIERKLSRS
;
A
#
# COMPACT_ATOMS: atom_id res chain seq x y z
N MET A 1 12.96 -39.36 44.09
CA MET A 1 12.86 -37.90 44.36
C MET A 1 14.20 -37.32 43.96
N SER A 2 14.33 -36.47 42.94
CA SER A 2 13.46 -35.35 42.57
C SER A 2 13.32 -35.20 41.04
N PRO A 3 12.20 -34.61 40.55
CA PRO A 3 11.96 -34.42 39.13
C PRO A 3 12.73 -33.19 38.66
N VAL A 4 13.68 -33.40 37.76
CA VAL A 4 14.29 -32.31 36.99
C VAL A 4 13.52 -32.21 35.68
N SER A 5 13.06 -30.98 35.37
CA SER A 5 12.72 -30.52 34.01
C SER A 5 11.27 -30.58 33.51
N GLU A 6 10.27 -30.19 34.31
CA GLU A 6 9.01 -29.64 33.76
C GLU A 6 9.03 -28.10 33.63
N HIS A 7 9.90 -27.41 34.38
CA HIS A 7 9.99 -25.95 34.34
C HIS A 7 10.74 -25.41 33.10
N GLN A 8 11.66 -26.19 32.50
CA GLN A 8 12.39 -25.75 31.30
C GLN A 8 11.55 -25.83 30.00
N ALA A 9 10.48 -26.63 29.96
CA ALA A 9 9.64 -26.76 28.76
C ALA A 9 8.70 -25.56 28.56
N ARG A 10 8.30 -24.88 29.65
CA ARG A 10 7.33 -23.78 29.59
C ARG A 10 7.96 -22.48 29.07
N GLU A 11 9.20 -22.20 29.42
CA GLU A 11 9.92 -20.98 29.05
C GLU A 11 10.25 -20.88 27.55
N ASN A 12 10.33 -22.01 26.84
CA ASN A 12 10.56 -21.99 25.39
C ASN A 12 9.30 -21.69 24.57
N SER A 13 8.11 -21.86 25.16
CA SER A 13 6.83 -21.67 24.46
C SER A 13 6.36 -20.21 24.37
N GLU A 14 6.97 -19.29 25.12
CA GLU A 14 6.59 -17.88 25.15
C GLU A 14 7.42 -17.00 24.21
N ARG A 15 8.63 -17.45 23.81
CA ARG A 15 9.51 -16.70 22.89
C ARG A 15 9.04 -16.70 21.44
N ASP A 16 8.23 -17.66 21.02
CA ASP A 16 7.72 -17.75 19.64
C ASP A 16 6.58 -16.78 19.32
N ARG A 17 5.99 -16.11 20.33
CA ARG A 17 4.86 -15.19 20.12
C ARG A 17 5.26 -13.74 19.78
N HIS A 18 6.50 -13.33 20.05
CA HIS A 18 6.95 -11.94 19.84
C HIS A 18 7.61 -11.66 18.47
N GLY A 19 7.95 -12.70 17.69
CA GLY A 19 8.57 -12.55 16.37
C GLY A 19 7.61 -12.22 15.21
N LYS A 20 6.29 -12.33 15.41
CA LYS A 20 5.28 -12.12 14.36
C LYS A 20 4.81 -10.66 14.19
N THR A 21 4.98 -9.83 15.21
CA THR A 21 4.42 -8.46 15.24
C THR A 21 5.21 -7.49 14.37
N GLY A 22 6.55 -7.52 14.41
CA GLY A 22 7.38 -6.54 13.68
C GLY A 22 7.32 -6.63 12.15
N ILE A 23 7.13 -7.83 11.58
CA ILE A 23 7.01 -8.00 10.12
C ILE A 23 5.64 -7.51 9.62
N SER A 24 4.58 -7.77 10.40
CA SER A 24 3.21 -7.38 10.06
C SER A 24 3.04 -5.85 10.07
N ASP A 25 3.63 -5.18 11.07
CA ASP A 25 3.54 -3.72 11.21
C ASP A 25 4.26 -2.99 10.07
N HIS A 26 5.44 -3.46 9.66
CA HIS A 26 6.19 -2.84 8.57
C HIS A 26 5.49 -3.04 7.22
N HIS A 27 4.91 -4.21 6.97
CA HIS A 27 4.16 -4.46 5.74
C HIS A 27 2.89 -3.59 5.65
N VAL A 28 2.14 -3.45 6.74
CA VAL A 28 0.97 -2.55 6.81
C VAL A 28 1.38 -1.09 6.58
N TYR A 29 2.49 -0.66 7.16
CA TYR A 29 3.04 0.67 6.93
C TYR A 29 3.39 0.89 5.45
N ASN A 30 4.12 -0.03 4.82
CA ASN A 30 4.52 0.09 3.42
C ASN A 30 3.31 0.14 2.48
N LEU A 31 2.27 -0.65 2.74
CA LEU A 31 1.02 -0.58 1.99
C LEU A 31 0.37 0.81 2.06
N ARG A 32 0.37 1.44 3.25
CA ARG A 32 -0.16 2.79 3.44
C ARG A 32 0.69 3.85 2.71
N VAL A 33 2.01 3.69 2.71
CA VAL A 33 2.92 4.58 1.97
C VAL A 33 2.67 4.48 0.47
N VAL A 34 2.65 3.26 -0.10
CA VAL A 34 2.38 3.06 -1.54
C VAL A 34 1.04 3.68 -1.93
N ARG A 35 0.00 3.46 -1.11
CA ARG A 35 -1.32 4.07 -1.33
C ARG A 35 -1.25 5.60 -1.35
N ALA A 36 -0.59 6.21 -0.36
CA ALA A 36 -0.47 7.66 -0.28
C ALA A 36 0.30 8.24 -1.47
N LEU A 37 1.34 7.56 -1.94
CA LEU A 37 2.10 7.97 -3.12
C LEU A 37 1.26 7.93 -4.39
N LEU A 38 0.52 6.85 -4.62
CA LEU A 38 -0.38 6.72 -5.78
C LEU A 38 -1.51 7.76 -5.75
N PHE A 39 -2.01 8.10 -4.56
CA PHE A 39 -3.03 9.12 -4.39
C PHE A 39 -2.51 10.54 -4.66
N ALA A 40 -1.29 10.85 -4.22
CA ALA A 40 -0.68 12.16 -4.42
C ALA A 40 -0.09 12.38 -5.82
N ALA A 41 0.10 11.31 -6.59
CA ALA A 41 0.72 11.39 -7.91
C ALA A 41 -0.21 12.02 -8.95
N THR A 42 0.28 13.04 -9.64
CA THR A 42 -0.41 13.66 -10.79
C THR A 42 -0.16 12.90 -12.10
N GLU A 43 0.81 11.99 -12.10
CA GLU A 43 1.23 11.17 -13.25
C GLU A 43 1.39 9.70 -12.84
N PRO A 44 1.24 8.74 -13.76
CA PRO A 44 1.44 7.31 -13.47
C PRO A 44 2.86 7.01 -12.96
N LEU A 45 2.95 6.24 -11.87
CA LEU A 45 4.22 5.89 -11.22
C LEU A 45 4.74 4.53 -11.65
N THR A 46 6.05 4.39 -11.85
CA THR A 46 6.69 3.08 -12.05
C THR A 46 6.88 2.35 -10.71
N GLU A 47 7.06 1.04 -10.76
CA GLU A 47 7.42 0.25 -9.57
C GLU A 47 8.75 0.70 -8.96
N GLU A 48 9.72 1.05 -9.79
CA GLU A 48 11.00 1.64 -9.36
C GLU A 48 10.79 2.95 -8.60
N ALA A 49 9.91 3.84 -9.10
CA ALA A 49 9.62 5.10 -8.43
C ALA A 49 8.97 4.90 -7.06
N LEU A 50 8.14 3.87 -6.90
CA LEU A 50 7.57 3.48 -5.62
C LEU A 50 8.66 2.89 -4.70
N ARG A 51 9.50 2.00 -5.24
CA ARG A 51 10.57 1.31 -4.50
C ARG A 51 11.57 2.28 -3.86
N VAL A 52 11.98 3.32 -4.56
CA VAL A 52 12.91 4.35 -4.05
C VAL A 52 12.38 5.06 -2.79
N ARG A 53 11.05 5.12 -2.61
CA ARG A 53 10.41 5.79 -1.47
C ARG A 53 10.09 4.84 -0.32
N LEU A 54 10.23 3.54 -0.53
CA LEU A 54 10.05 2.52 0.50
C LEU A 54 11.41 2.21 1.14
N SER A 55 11.41 2.04 2.46
CA SER A 55 12.61 1.60 3.16
C SER A 55 12.76 0.08 3.08
N GLY A 56 13.94 -0.40 2.69
CA GLY A 56 14.29 -1.81 2.69
C GLY A 56 13.97 -2.58 1.41
N ASN A 57 14.18 -3.90 1.46
CA ASN A 57 13.90 -4.81 0.35
C ASN A 57 12.42 -5.23 0.39
N VAL A 58 11.55 -4.36 -0.11
CA VAL A 58 10.10 -4.57 -0.10
C VAL A 58 9.64 -5.04 -1.48
N ASP A 59 8.80 -6.08 -1.49
CA ASP A 59 8.13 -6.55 -2.70
C ASP A 59 7.00 -5.59 -3.09
N VAL A 60 7.32 -4.65 -3.98
CA VAL A 60 6.39 -3.62 -4.46
C VAL A 60 5.27 -4.25 -5.30
N ALA A 61 5.58 -5.28 -6.09
CA ALA A 61 4.58 -5.96 -6.92
C ALA A 61 3.51 -6.63 -6.04
N ALA A 62 3.91 -7.29 -4.95
CA ALA A 62 2.97 -7.86 -3.98
C ALA A 62 2.09 -6.79 -3.30
N LEU A 63 2.66 -5.63 -2.96
CA LEU A 63 1.89 -4.52 -2.38
C LEU A 63 0.87 -3.94 -3.39
N LEU A 64 1.25 -3.80 -4.65
CA LEU A 64 0.39 -3.30 -5.72
C LEU A 64 -0.74 -4.28 -6.02
N ALA A 65 -0.46 -5.59 -6.11
CA ALA A 65 -1.48 -6.62 -6.29
C ALA A 65 -2.51 -6.60 -5.14
N LYS A 66 -2.03 -6.44 -3.90
CA LYS A 66 -2.89 -6.32 -2.73
C LYS A 66 -3.73 -5.03 -2.74
N LEU A 67 -3.15 -3.91 -3.14
CA LEU A 67 -3.90 -2.65 -3.31
C LEU A 67 -4.94 -2.75 -4.42
N GLN A 68 -4.62 -3.40 -5.53
CA GLN A 68 -5.56 -3.64 -6.62
C GLN A 68 -6.76 -4.44 -6.14
N HIS A 69 -6.55 -5.49 -5.35
CA HIS A 69 -7.65 -6.23 -4.72
C HIS A 69 -8.49 -5.35 -3.79
N TYR A 70 -7.86 -4.50 -2.97
CA TYR A 70 -8.61 -3.59 -2.08
C TYR A 70 -9.45 -2.54 -2.83
N TYR A 71 -9.01 -2.13 -4.01
CA TYR A 71 -9.71 -1.15 -4.82
C TYR A 71 -10.75 -1.75 -5.77
N ALA A 72 -10.78 -3.07 -5.97
CA ALA A 72 -11.64 -3.72 -6.97
C ALA A 72 -13.14 -3.40 -6.83
N ASP A 73 -13.63 -3.30 -5.59
CA ASP A 73 -15.04 -2.99 -5.29
C ASP A 73 -15.24 -1.53 -4.82
N SER A 74 -14.24 -0.68 -5.01
CA SER A 74 -14.28 0.74 -4.63
C SER A 74 -14.67 1.61 -5.84
N GLY A 75 -15.09 2.85 -5.59
CA GLY A 75 -15.34 3.82 -6.67
C GLY A 75 -14.10 4.32 -7.42
N VAL A 76 -12.92 3.86 -7.02
CA VAL A 76 -11.65 4.09 -7.69
C VAL A 76 -10.89 2.77 -7.77
N ASN A 77 -10.27 2.51 -8.92
CA ASN A 77 -9.51 1.32 -9.21
C ASN A 77 -8.02 1.65 -9.37
N LEU A 78 -7.16 0.73 -8.92
CA LEU A 78 -5.74 0.77 -9.23
C LEU A 78 -5.49 0.04 -10.55
N VAL A 79 -5.05 0.77 -11.57
CA VAL A 79 -4.81 0.25 -12.92
C VAL A 79 -3.34 0.39 -13.32
N GLN A 80 -2.89 -0.52 -14.18
CA GLN A 80 -1.58 -0.46 -14.81
C GLN A 80 -1.73 0.00 -16.26
N VAL A 81 -0.97 1.03 -16.67
CA VAL A 81 -0.94 1.58 -18.02
C VAL A 81 0.53 1.79 -18.41
N GLU A 82 0.96 1.18 -19.51
CA GLU A 82 2.36 1.29 -20.00
C GLU A 82 3.42 0.97 -18.93
N GLY A 83 3.16 -0.05 -18.11
CA GLY A 83 4.06 -0.44 -17.02
C GLY A 83 4.07 0.51 -15.82
N ARG A 84 3.14 1.48 -15.77
CA ARG A 84 2.99 2.44 -14.67
C ARG A 84 1.64 2.27 -13.98
N TRP A 85 1.59 2.69 -12.73
CA TRP A 85 0.46 2.51 -11.83
C TRP A 85 -0.18 3.84 -11.48
N GLN A 86 -1.51 3.89 -11.49
CA GLN A 86 -2.30 5.09 -11.14
C GLN A 86 -3.69 4.70 -10.63
N LEU A 87 -4.30 5.58 -9.85
CA LEU A 87 -5.71 5.47 -9.48
C LEU A 87 -6.59 6.07 -10.58
N ARG A 88 -7.69 5.39 -10.90
CA ARG A 88 -8.72 5.88 -11.84
C ARG A 88 -10.10 5.69 -11.25
N THR A 89 -11.00 6.62 -11.51
CA THR A 89 -12.42 6.44 -11.21
C THR A 89 -12.98 5.28 -12.05
N THR A 90 -13.89 4.50 -11.48
CA THR A 90 -14.62 3.48 -12.22
C THR A 90 -15.54 4.14 -13.28
N LEU A 91 -15.82 3.43 -14.37
CA LEU A 91 -16.57 4.01 -15.51
C LEU A 91 -18.01 4.40 -15.14
N ASP A 92 -18.67 3.59 -14.32
CA ASP A 92 -20.03 3.82 -13.80
C ASP A 92 -20.13 5.10 -12.95
N LEU A 93 -19.10 5.41 -12.17
CA LEU A 93 -19.05 6.63 -11.38
C LEU A 93 -18.50 7.82 -12.17
N ALA A 94 -17.68 7.60 -13.19
CA ALA A 94 -17.19 8.67 -14.07
C ALA A 94 -18.33 9.38 -14.80
N GLU A 95 -19.39 8.66 -15.19
CA GLU A 95 -20.60 9.26 -15.80
C GLU A 95 -21.45 10.04 -14.79
N THR A 96 -21.48 9.60 -13.53
CA THR A 96 -22.25 10.24 -12.45
C THR A 96 -21.54 11.47 -11.88
N LEU A 97 -20.20 11.44 -11.84
CA LEU A 97 -19.38 12.52 -11.33
C LEU A 97 -19.25 13.62 -12.39
N HIS A 98 -20.16 14.60 -12.36
CA HIS A 98 -19.88 15.94 -12.87
C HIS A 98 -18.84 16.60 -11.94
N VAL A 99 -17.58 16.22 -12.10
CA VAL A 99 -16.48 16.92 -11.44
C VAL A 99 -16.37 18.27 -12.12
N GLU A 100 -16.83 19.32 -11.45
CA GLU A 100 -16.32 20.67 -11.70
C GLU A 100 -14.82 20.64 -11.39
N ALA A 101 -14.01 20.23 -12.36
CA ALA A 101 -12.59 20.42 -12.31
C ALA A 101 -12.40 21.94 -12.31
N VAL A 102 -12.22 22.52 -11.12
CA VAL A 102 -11.81 23.91 -10.98
C VAL A 102 -10.42 23.98 -11.60
N ILE A 103 -10.38 24.24 -12.91
CA ILE A 103 -9.16 24.57 -13.61
C ILE A 103 -8.77 25.93 -13.06
N GLU A 104 -7.85 25.95 -12.10
CA GLU A 104 -7.13 27.18 -11.75
C GLU A 104 -6.37 27.62 -13.00
N ARG A 105 -7.04 28.41 -13.83
CA ARG A 105 -6.40 29.11 -14.92
C ARG A 105 -5.35 30.01 -14.29
N LYS A 106 -4.07 29.68 -14.49
CA LYS A 106 -2.96 30.60 -14.22
C LYS A 106 -3.29 31.93 -14.89
N LEU A 107 -3.57 32.94 -14.08
CA LEU A 107 -3.67 34.33 -14.51
C LEU A 107 -2.29 34.71 -15.07
N SER A 108 -2.18 34.75 -16.39
CA SER A 108 -1.05 35.35 -17.08
C SER A 108 -0.94 36.79 -16.60
N ARG A 109 0.16 37.15 -15.94
CA ARG A 109 0.46 38.55 -15.64
C ARG A 109 0.78 39.24 -16.96
N SER A 110 -0.04 40.22 -17.34
CA SER A 110 0.25 41.23 -18.36
C SER A 110 1.07 42.36 -17.75
#